data_AF-A0A2D8PNP2-F1
#
_entry.id   AF-A0A2D8PNP2-F1
#
_cell.length_a   1.000
_cell.length_b   1.000
_cell.length_c   1.000
_cell.angle_alpha   90.00
_cell.angle_beta   90.00
_cell.angle_gamma   90.00
#
_symmetry.space_group_name_H-M   'P 1'
#
loop_
_entity.id
_entity.type
_entity.pdbx_description
1 polymer ?
#
loop_
_entity_poly.entity_id
_entity_poly.type
_entity_poly.pdbx_seq_one_letter_code
_entity_poly.pdbx_strand_id
1 'polypeptide(L)' 'MPWPGLGQLAVKALIGVDYPLLQAVVVVFTLMYVIAAMLVDIMYAYIDPRIRYA' A
#
# COMPACT_ATOMS: atom_id res chain seq x y z
N MET A 1 27.79 1.02 33.00
CA MET A 1 27.55 1.55 31.65
C MET A 1 27.57 0.38 30.67
N PRO A 2 26.44 -0.26 30.34
CA PRO A 2 26.45 -1.28 29.30
C PRO A 2 26.45 -0.56 27.95
N TRP A 3 27.61 -0.53 27.30
CA TRP A 3 27.76 -0.01 25.95
C TRP A 3 26.91 -0.86 25.00
N PRO A 4 25.96 -0.28 24.23
CA PRO A 4 25.19 -1.05 23.26
C PRO A 4 26.16 -1.65 22.24
N GLY A 5 26.22 -2.98 22.17
CA GLY A 5 27.16 -3.68 21.31
C GLY A 5 26.95 -3.36 19.82
N LEU A 6 28.02 -3.43 19.03
CA LEU A 6 28.01 -3.25 17.57
C LEU A 6 26.87 -4.01 16.87
N GLY A 7 26.51 -5.20 17.37
CA GLY A 7 25.37 -5.97 16.85
C GLY A 7 24.02 -5.27 17.02
N GLN A 8 23.81 -4.54 18.12
CA GLN A 8 22.58 -3.78 18.36
C GLN A 8 22.45 -2.58 17.41
N LEU A 9 23.58 -1.95 17.06
CA LEU A 9 23.66 -0.88 16.05
C LEU A 9 23.40 -1.41 14.64
N ALA A 10 23.97 -2.57 14.28
CA ALA A 10 23.73 -3.23 13.00
C ALA A 10 22.25 -3.64 12.83
N VAL A 11 21.63 -4.19 13.90
CA VAL A 11 20.20 -4.54 13.90
C VAL A 11 19.32 -3.29 13.81
N LYS A 12 19.66 -2.19 14.49
CA LYS A 12 18.94 -0.91 14.36
C LYS A 12 19.04 -0.31 12.95
N ALA A 13 20.20 -0.42 12.30
CA ALA A 13 20.39 0.03 10.92
C ALA A 13 19.57 -0.81 9.92
N LEU A 14 19.40 -2.10 10.19
CA LEU A 14 18.59 -3.00 9.37
C LEU A 14 17.07 -2.81 9.58
N ILE A 15 16.64 -2.56 10.82
CA ILE A 15 15.24 -2.23 11.15
C ILE A 15 14.90 -0.78 10.76
N GLY A 16 15.91 0.06 10.57
CA GLY A 16 15.81 1.39 9.97
C GLY A 16 15.59 1.38 8.46
N VAL A 17 15.36 0.22 7.83
CA VAL A 17 14.69 0.19 6.52
C VAL A 17 13.32 0.80 6.75
N ASP A 18 13.17 2.03 6.30
CA ASP A 18 12.06 2.93 6.60
C ASP A 18 10.69 2.30 6.34
N TYR A 19 10.17 1.55 7.31
CA TYR A 19 8.82 1.01 7.29
C TYR A 19 7.78 2.08 6.96
N PRO A 20 7.87 3.32 7.47
CA PRO A 20 6.97 4.40 7.09
C PRO A 20 7.06 4.78 5.60
N LEU A 21 8.25 4.74 5.00
CA LEU A 21 8.46 5.07 3.59
C LEU A 21 7.83 4.00 2.68
N LEU A 22 8.10 2.72 2.98
CA LEU A 22 7.51 1.61 2.23
C LEU A 22 5.98 1.62 2.36
N GLN A 23 5.48 1.87 3.57
CA GLN A 23 4.04 1.99 3.83
C GLN A 23 3.42 3.17 3.06
N ALA A 24 4.08 4.33 3.01
CA ALA A 24 3.59 5.48 2.24
C ALA A 24 3.49 5.15 0.74
N VAL A 25 4.51 4.48 0.19
CA VAL A 25 4.50 4.04 -1.21
C VAL A 25 3.35 3.05 -1.44
N VAL A 26 3.22 2.03 -0.61
CA VAL A 26 2.14 1.04 -0.72
C VAL A 26 0.77 1.70 -0.68
N VAL A 27 0.51 2.59 0.28
CA VAL A 27 -0.77 3.29 0.42
C VAL A 27 -1.10 4.11 -0.83
N VAL A 28 -0.13 4.81 -1.41
CA VAL A 28 -0.33 5.58 -2.65
C VAL A 28 -0.70 4.66 -3.81
N PHE A 29 0.01 3.54 -4.00
CA PHE A 29 -0.32 2.56 -5.04
C PHE A 29 -1.68 1.89 -4.82
N THR A 30 -2.02 1.54 -3.58
CA THR A 30 -3.33 1.00 -3.23
C THR A 30 -4.44 2.00 -3.54
N LEU A 31 -4.27 3.28 -3.21
CA LEU A 31 -5.26 4.31 -3.52
C LEU A 31 -5.48 4.45 -5.02
N MET A 32 -4.40 4.47 -5.82
CA MET A 32 -4.50 4.50 -7.28
C MET A 32 -5.24 3.28 -7.84
N TYR A 33 -4.94 2.09 -7.31
CA TYR A 33 -5.63 0.86 -7.71
C TYR A 33 -7.13 0.90 -7.38
N VAL A 34 -7.50 1.37 -6.19
CA VAL A 34 -8.91 1.51 -5.79
C VAL A 34 -9.64 2.50 -6.69
N ILE A 35 -9.03 3.64 -7.02
CA ILE A 35 -9.61 4.61 -7.95
C ILE A 35 -9.81 3.98 -9.33
N ALA A 36 -8.81 3.25 -9.84
CA ALA A 36 -8.92 2.58 -11.12
C ALA A 36 -10.03 1.52 -11.11
N ALA A 37 -10.14 0.73 -10.04
CA ALA A 37 -11.21 -0.24 -9.86
C ALA A 37 -12.59 0.43 -9.83
N MET A 38 -12.74 1.55 -9.11
CA MET A 38 -13.99 2.32 -9.11
C MET A 38 -14.35 2.86 -10.50
N LEU A 39 -13.36 3.36 -11.26
CA LEU A 39 -13.60 3.81 -12.63
C LEU A 39 -14.05 2.66 -13.53
N VAL A 40 -13.46 1.48 -13.36
CA VAL A 40 -13.84 0.27 -14.08
C VAL A 40 -15.26 -0.14 -13.73
N ASP A 41 -15.63 -0.16 -12.45
CA ASP A 41 -17.00 -0.47 -12.01
C ASP A 41 -18.02 0.54 -12.57
N ILE A 42 -17.67 1.83 -12.60
CA ILE A 42 -18.50 2.87 -13.21
C ILE A 42 -18.62 2.63 -14.72
N MET A 43 -17.51 2.39 -15.42
CA MET A 43 -17.52 2.10 -16.86
C MET A 43 -18.37 0.88 -17.17
N TYR A 44 -18.27 -0.19 -16.37
CA TYR A 44 -19.14 -1.36 -16.50
C TYR A 44 -20.60 -1.01 -16.23
N ALA A 45 -20.92 -0.18 -15.24
CA ALA A 45 -22.29 0.29 -14.99
C ALA A 45 -22.87 1.12 -16.17
N TYR A 46 -22.04 1.88 -16.88
CA TYR A 46 -22.45 2.65 -18.06
C TYR A 46 -22.54 1.80 -19.34
N ILE A 47 -21.63 0.85 -19.53
CA ILE A 47 -21.55 0.01 -20.73
C ILE A 47 -22.54 -1.16 -20.64
N ASP A 48 -22.82 -1.67 -19.44
CA ASP A 48 -23.67 -2.83 -19.24
C ASP A 48 -25.04 -2.46 -18.64
N PRO A 49 -26.09 -2.25 -19.46
CA PRO A 49 -27.45 -2.03 -18.97
C PRO A 49 -28.11 -3.30 -18.40
N ARG A 50 -27.43 -4.46 -18.40
CA ARG A 50 -28.03 -5.76 -18.02
C ARG A 50 -27.80 -6.20 -16.57
N ILE A 51 -26.96 -5.51 -15.79
CA ILE A 51 -26.74 -5.84 -14.36
C ILE A 51 -27.99 -5.62 -13.49
N ARG A 52 -29.12 -5.21 -14.08
CA ARG A 52 -30.42 -4.98 -13.41
C ARG A 52 -31.49 -6.05 -13.70
N TYR A 53 -31.10 -7.29 -13.95
CA TYR A 53 -32.04 -8.43 -13.94
C TYR A 53 -31.65 -9.43 -12.85
N ALA A 54 -32.05 -9.11 -11.61
CA ALA A 54 -32.37 -10.08 -10.58
C ALA A 54 -33.81 -9.81 -10.13
#